data_AF-A0A373LQ17-F1
#
_entry.id   AF-A0A373LQ17-F1
#
_cell.length_a   1.000
_cell.length_b   1.000
_cell.length_c   1.000
_cell.angle_alpha   90.00
_cell.angle_beta   90.00
_cell.angle_gamma   90.00
#
_symmetry.space_group_name_H-M   'P 1'
#
loop_
_entity.id
_entity.type
_entity.pdbx_description
1 polymer ?
#
loop_
_entity_poly.entity_id
_entity_poly.type
_entity_poly.pdbx_seq_one_letter_code
_entity_poly.pdbx_strand_id
1 'polypeptide(L)'
;MKNKKAVKLLATINILAMLTMLGQPVVKAQQPKDIYPVEINETNFPDELIRKDIINIVDDNKDGKIEKSEADKVHYYSINFYEGLGKLEKYNTGLGEFVDEPATINLKGLEVLENLEELSVGIEHKIKLENLSTVEKFKKLKKLILLNGTNTALDKINLENNKNLNTLVICGKLKNKNLNFIKKNKELKNVNFTYLRGIKTLDFSKNKKLKNVVIAEGDFKKINFGKNSNLTKLQIDMSNKFTGLNIKGLKKLKKLRITQCNKIKRIYSGKKQKVKSVKVKDCKRISKKDVKRIKK
;
A
#
# COMPACT_ATOMS: atom_id res chain seq x y z
N MET A 1 23.47 -35.49 -57.77
CA MET A 1 22.00 -35.27 -57.68
C MET A 1 21.58 -35.61 -56.25
N LYS A 2 21.07 -34.76 -55.35
CA LYS A 2 20.37 -33.48 -55.41
C LYS A 2 20.94 -32.51 -54.34
N ASN A 3 20.99 -31.23 -54.72
CA ASN A 3 21.05 -29.96 -53.96
C ASN A 3 20.26 -29.98 -52.63
N LYS A 4 20.45 -29.11 -51.61
CA LYS A 4 21.22 -27.86 -51.41
C LYS A 4 21.12 -27.52 -49.90
N LYS A 5 22.20 -26.92 -49.38
CA LYS A 5 22.28 -25.73 -48.50
C LYS A 5 21.01 -25.27 -47.75
N ALA A 6 21.12 -25.01 -46.44
CA ALA A 6 20.76 -23.73 -45.82
C ALA A 6 21.12 -23.75 -44.32
N VAL A 7 22.18 -23.06 -43.86
CA VAL A 7 22.21 -21.62 -43.48
C VAL A 7 21.96 -21.45 -41.97
N LYS A 8 23.08 -21.23 -41.27
CA LYS A 8 23.17 -20.44 -40.02
C LYS A 8 22.76 -19.00 -40.33
N LEU A 9 22.28 -18.33 -39.27
CA LEU A 9 22.24 -16.87 -39.08
C LEU A 9 20.94 -16.19 -39.51
N LEU A 10 20.15 -15.76 -38.51
CA LEU A 10 19.21 -14.64 -38.62
C LEU A 10 19.14 -13.94 -37.25
N ALA A 11 20.13 -13.07 -37.02
CA ALA A 11 19.89 -11.83 -36.30
C ALA A 11 19.42 -10.83 -37.34
N THR A 12 18.25 -10.21 -37.14
CA THR A 12 17.90 -8.80 -37.42
C THR A 12 16.39 -8.62 -37.63
N ILE A 13 15.83 -7.70 -36.83
CA ILE A 13 14.84 -6.67 -37.24
C ILE A 13 13.51 -7.19 -37.83
N ASN A 14 12.52 -7.38 -36.97
CA ASN A 14 11.11 -7.36 -37.38
C ASN A 14 10.56 -5.92 -37.32
N ILE A 15 10.92 -5.12 -38.33
CA ILE A 15 10.16 -3.95 -38.77
C ILE A 15 9.76 -4.23 -40.21
N LEU A 16 8.75 -5.09 -40.44
CA LEU A 16 7.85 -4.99 -41.60
C LEU A 16 6.70 -5.99 -41.47
N ALA A 17 5.58 -5.53 -40.93
CA ALA A 17 4.27 -6.15 -41.17
C ALA A 17 3.22 -5.03 -41.25
N MET A 18 3.43 -4.11 -42.19
CA MET A 18 2.34 -3.34 -42.78
C MET A 18 2.20 -3.84 -44.21
N LEU A 19 1.16 -4.63 -44.48
CA LEU A 19 0.43 -4.74 -45.75
C LEU A 19 -0.43 -6.01 -45.71
N THR A 20 -1.64 -5.88 -45.17
CA THR A 20 -2.90 -6.42 -45.73
C THR A 20 -4.04 -6.16 -44.73
N MET A 21 -4.46 -4.90 -44.58
CA MET A 21 -5.81 -4.56 -44.13
C MET A 21 -6.27 -3.33 -44.90
N LEU A 22 -6.66 -3.56 -46.16
CA LEU A 22 -7.43 -2.59 -46.94
C LEU A 22 -8.82 -2.49 -46.31
N GLY A 23 -9.15 -1.34 -45.73
CA GLY A 23 -10.56 -0.97 -45.45
C GLY A 23 -10.97 -0.72 -44.00
N GLN A 24 -10.08 -0.74 -43.00
CA GLN A 24 -10.43 -0.27 -41.64
C GLN A 24 -9.89 1.15 -41.41
N PRO A 25 -10.68 2.09 -40.86
CA PRO A 25 -10.16 3.39 -40.49
C PRO A 25 -9.02 3.17 -39.51
N VAL A 26 -7.84 3.67 -39.87
CA VAL A 26 -6.68 3.75 -38.96
C VAL A 26 -7.13 4.57 -37.77
N VAL A 27 -7.51 3.90 -36.68
CA VAL A 27 -7.60 4.54 -35.37
C VAL A 27 -6.18 4.97 -35.06
N LYS A 28 -5.86 6.23 -35.35
CA LYS A 28 -4.65 6.87 -34.84
C LYS A 28 -4.64 6.56 -33.34
N ALA A 29 -3.67 5.76 -32.89
CA ALA A 29 -3.36 5.68 -31.49
C ALA A 29 -3.09 7.13 -31.06
N GLN A 30 -4.01 7.70 -30.27
CA GLN A 30 -3.78 9.01 -29.68
C GLN A 30 -2.48 8.89 -28.91
N GLN A 31 -1.49 9.69 -29.32
CA GLN A 31 -0.31 9.97 -28.50
C GLN A 31 -0.83 10.27 -27.08
N PRO A 32 -0.22 9.68 -26.03
CA PRO A 32 -0.65 9.99 -24.66
C PRO A 32 -0.62 11.51 -24.51
N LYS A 33 -1.79 12.09 -24.19
CA LYS A 33 -1.94 13.53 -23.98
C LYS A 33 -0.87 13.95 -22.99
N ASP A 34 0.07 14.79 -23.43
CA ASP A 34 1.10 15.31 -22.53
C ASP A 34 0.40 16.00 -21.37
N ILE A 35 0.64 15.47 -20.18
CA ILE A 35 0.03 15.97 -18.94
C ILE A 35 0.63 17.33 -18.58
N TYR A 36 1.79 17.68 -19.16
CA TYR A 36 2.60 18.84 -18.83
C TYR A 36 2.53 19.94 -19.90
N PRO A 37 2.69 21.22 -19.51
CA PRO A 37 2.81 21.71 -18.14
C PRO A 37 1.48 21.66 -17.36
N VAL A 38 1.55 21.52 -16.03
CA VAL A 38 0.37 21.52 -15.15
C VAL A 38 0.35 22.78 -14.30
N GLU A 39 -0.68 23.61 -14.46
CA GLU A 39 -0.86 24.79 -13.60
C GLU A 39 -1.17 24.40 -12.15
N ILE A 40 -0.55 25.11 -11.21
CA ILE A 40 -0.71 24.89 -9.78
C ILE A 40 -1.88 25.75 -9.27
N ASN A 41 -3.11 25.29 -9.52
CA ASN A 41 -4.35 26.01 -9.23
C ASN A 41 -5.43 25.10 -8.59
N GLU A 42 -6.59 25.67 -8.24
CA GLU A 42 -7.70 24.94 -7.57
C GLU A 42 -8.31 23.84 -8.43
N THR A 43 -8.19 23.96 -9.74
CA THR A 43 -8.73 22.97 -10.66
C THR A 43 -7.87 21.70 -10.64
N ASN A 44 -6.55 21.84 -10.68
CA ASN A 44 -5.61 20.72 -10.74
C ASN A 44 -5.26 20.18 -9.35
N PHE A 45 -5.10 21.06 -8.36
CA PHE A 45 -4.75 20.75 -6.97
C PHE A 45 -5.78 21.39 -6.03
N PRO A 46 -7.02 20.86 -5.94
CA PRO A 46 -8.11 21.46 -5.17
C PRO A 46 -7.79 21.62 -3.68
N ASP A 47 -6.89 20.79 -3.16
CA ASP A 47 -6.43 20.88 -1.78
C ASP A 47 -5.39 21.99 -1.60
N GLU A 48 -5.68 22.96 -0.74
CA GLU A 48 -4.81 24.13 -0.52
C GLU A 48 -3.45 23.73 0.07
N LEU A 49 -3.40 22.74 0.97
CA LEU A 49 -2.16 22.31 1.61
C LEU A 49 -1.26 21.58 0.61
N ILE A 50 -1.81 20.63 -0.16
CA ILE A 50 -1.08 19.99 -1.25
C ILE A 50 -0.59 21.04 -2.23
N ARG A 51 -1.42 22.03 -2.58
CA ARG A 51 -0.98 23.06 -3.51
C ARG A 51 0.22 23.85 -2.99
N LYS A 52 0.19 24.26 -1.72
CA LYS A 52 1.32 24.95 -1.06
C LYS A 52 2.56 24.06 -1.04
N ASP A 53 2.42 22.77 -0.71
CA ASP A 53 3.53 21.83 -0.75
C ASP A 53 4.13 21.73 -2.15
N ILE A 54 3.29 21.57 -3.17
CA ILE A 54 3.70 21.42 -4.56
C ILE A 54 4.47 22.66 -5.06
N ILE A 55 4.02 23.87 -4.71
CA ILE A 55 4.76 25.13 -4.98
C ILE A 55 6.14 25.10 -4.33
N ASN A 56 6.27 24.52 -3.14
CA ASN A 56 7.53 24.53 -2.40
C ASN A 56 8.51 23.44 -2.85
N ILE A 57 8.01 22.27 -3.24
CA ILE A 57 8.84 21.08 -3.48
C ILE A 57 9.00 20.69 -4.96
N VAL A 58 8.13 21.18 -5.85
CA VAL A 58 8.11 20.80 -7.27
C VAL A 58 8.39 22.00 -8.16
N ASP A 59 7.68 23.12 -7.97
CA ASP A 59 7.82 24.35 -8.76
C ASP A 59 9.17 25.02 -8.44
N ASP A 60 10.23 24.58 -9.09
CA ASP A 60 11.61 25.01 -8.81
C ASP A 60 11.85 26.42 -9.38
N ASN A 61 11.24 26.72 -10.54
CA ASN A 61 11.39 28.01 -11.22
C ASN A 61 10.40 29.09 -10.74
N LYS A 62 9.43 28.74 -9.89
CA LYS A 62 8.41 29.62 -9.30
C LYS A 62 7.50 30.27 -10.34
N ASP A 63 7.21 29.57 -11.43
CA ASP A 63 6.34 30.07 -12.50
C ASP A 63 4.85 29.68 -12.32
N GLY A 64 4.53 28.95 -11.24
CA GLY A 64 3.18 28.52 -10.93
C GLY A 64 2.71 27.32 -11.78
N LYS A 65 3.62 26.66 -12.50
CA LYS A 65 3.38 25.45 -13.27
C LYS A 65 4.34 24.36 -12.84
N ILE A 66 3.99 23.13 -13.18
CA ILE A 66 4.87 21.98 -13.02
C ILE A 66 5.26 21.52 -14.41
N GLU A 67 6.56 21.47 -14.64
CA GLU A 67 7.16 20.84 -15.80
C GLU A 67 7.51 19.37 -15.53
N LYS A 68 7.63 18.58 -16.60
CA LYS A 68 7.94 17.15 -16.46
C LYS A 68 9.26 16.92 -15.72
N SER A 69 10.26 17.74 -16.03
CA SER A 69 11.60 17.68 -15.43
C SER A 69 11.59 18.00 -13.94
N GLU A 70 10.66 18.82 -13.47
CA GLU A 70 10.47 19.15 -12.06
C GLU A 70 9.81 17.99 -11.32
N ALA A 71 8.66 17.53 -11.82
CA ALA A 71 7.95 16.39 -11.23
C ALA A 71 8.80 15.12 -11.19
N ASP A 72 9.67 14.90 -12.18
CA ASP A 72 10.52 13.72 -12.27
C ASP A 72 11.57 13.62 -11.15
N LYS A 73 11.93 14.73 -10.49
CA LYS A 73 12.87 14.77 -9.35
C LYS A 73 12.23 14.24 -8.07
N VAL A 74 10.90 14.19 -7.99
CA VAL A 74 10.17 13.86 -6.77
C VAL A 74 9.95 12.36 -6.65
N HIS A 75 10.66 11.74 -5.70
CA HIS A 75 10.55 10.32 -5.40
C HIS A 75 9.83 10.03 -4.08
N TYR A 76 9.69 11.04 -3.22
CA TYR A 76 9.12 10.91 -1.88
C TYR A 76 8.19 12.08 -1.63
N TYR A 77 6.97 11.80 -1.20
CA TYR A 77 6.01 12.81 -0.82
C TYR A 77 5.28 12.40 0.44
N SER A 78 5.18 13.33 1.38
CA SER A 78 4.67 13.05 2.71
C SER A 78 3.87 14.23 3.23
N ILE A 79 2.60 13.98 3.51
CA ILE A 79 1.69 14.91 4.18
C ILE A 79 1.47 14.34 5.59
N ASN A 80 2.35 14.70 6.53
CA ASN A 80 2.21 14.32 7.94
C ASN A 80 2.07 15.60 8.77
N PHE A 81 1.01 15.70 9.56
CA PHE A 81 0.85 16.78 10.54
C PHE A 81 1.51 16.32 11.86
N TYR A 82 2.83 16.41 11.95
CA TYR A 82 3.50 16.23 13.25
C TYR A 82 4.55 17.32 13.44
N GLU A 83 4.31 18.19 14.42
CA GLU A 83 5.38 18.90 15.10
C GLU A 83 6.23 17.86 15.84
N GLY A 84 7.52 17.76 15.50
CA GLY A 84 8.49 17.07 16.34
C GLY A 84 8.86 15.65 15.92
N LEU A 85 9.46 15.51 14.74
CA LEU A 85 10.61 14.62 14.53
C LEU A 85 11.58 15.28 13.54
N GLY A 86 12.56 16.00 14.08
CA GLY A 86 13.86 16.27 13.46
C GLY A 86 13.88 16.91 12.07
N LYS A 87 14.04 18.24 12.04
CA LYS A 87 14.48 19.04 10.87
C LYS A 87 13.70 18.82 9.58
N LEU A 88 12.41 19.12 9.62
CA LEU A 88 11.79 19.96 8.59
C LEU A 88 11.49 21.28 9.29
N GLU A 89 12.37 22.26 9.10
CA GLU A 89 12.13 23.59 9.63
C GLU A 89 10.86 24.15 8.98
N LYS A 90 9.88 24.44 9.83
CA LYS A 90 8.98 25.59 9.69
C LYS A 90 7.85 25.48 8.66
N TYR A 91 6.93 24.55 8.87
CA TYR A 91 5.50 24.80 8.57
C TYR A 91 4.64 24.31 9.72
N ASN A 92 4.62 25.09 10.79
CA ASN A 92 3.52 25.05 11.73
C ASN A 92 2.28 25.53 10.95
N THR A 93 1.40 24.63 10.53
CA THR A 93 0.24 24.96 9.69
C THR A 93 -0.84 25.75 10.43
N GLY A 94 -0.55 26.28 11.62
CA GLY A 94 -1.52 27.04 12.42
C GLY A 94 -2.70 26.19 12.89
N LEU A 95 -2.59 24.85 12.84
CA LEU A 95 -3.54 23.93 13.48
C LEU A 95 -2.94 23.42 14.79
N GLY A 96 -2.43 24.36 15.58
CA GLY A 96 -2.41 24.18 17.02
C GLY A 96 -3.85 24.23 17.50
N GLU A 97 -4.20 23.30 18.39
CA GLU A 97 -5.51 23.15 19.00
C GLU A 97 -6.55 22.34 18.19
N PHE A 98 -7.35 21.63 18.96
CA PHE A 98 -8.33 20.64 18.55
C PHE A 98 -9.33 21.22 17.54
N VAL A 99 -9.09 21.02 16.24
CA VAL A 99 -10.14 21.29 15.24
C VAL A 99 -11.28 20.30 15.48
N ASP A 100 -12.48 20.80 15.77
CA ASP A 100 -13.67 19.97 16.03
C ASP A 100 -14.09 19.18 14.80
N GLU A 101 -13.80 19.69 13.60
CA GLU A 101 -14.08 19.03 12.33
C GLU A 101 -12.82 18.38 11.72
N PRO A 102 -12.96 17.19 11.10
CA PRO A 102 -11.83 16.55 10.46
C PRO A 102 -11.38 17.36 9.24
N ALA A 103 -10.10 17.72 9.20
CA ALA A 103 -9.50 18.27 7.99
C ALA A 103 -9.66 17.28 6.84
N THR A 104 -10.07 17.76 5.67
CA THR A 104 -10.19 16.92 4.47
C THR A 104 -8.96 17.15 3.62
N ILE A 105 -8.30 16.05 3.23
CA ILE A 105 -7.17 16.08 2.29
C ILE A 105 -7.58 15.43 0.98
N ASN A 106 -7.55 16.21 -0.10
CA ASN A 106 -7.93 15.75 -1.43
C ASN A 106 -6.69 15.48 -2.29
N LEU A 107 -6.42 14.21 -2.59
CA LEU A 107 -5.20 13.79 -3.29
C LEU A 107 -5.17 14.08 -4.79
N LYS A 108 -6.19 14.73 -5.36
CA LYS A 108 -6.22 15.09 -6.78
C LYS A 108 -5.04 16.01 -7.12
N GLY A 109 -4.42 15.76 -8.27
CA GLY A 109 -3.27 16.51 -8.78
C GLY A 109 -1.95 15.81 -8.49
N LEU A 110 -1.85 14.99 -7.43
CA LEU A 110 -0.61 14.27 -7.12
C LEU A 110 -0.22 13.24 -8.20
N GLU A 111 -1.13 12.83 -9.08
CA GLU A 111 -0.82 11.93 -10.21
C GLU A 111 0.26 12.47 -11.17
N VAL A 112 0.56 13.77 -11.12
CA VAL A 112 1.71 14.34 -11.83
C VAL A 112 3.03 13.73 -11.37
N LEU A 113 3.14 13.31 -10.11
CA LEU A 113 4.36 12.73 -9.54
C LEU A 113 4.54 11.26 -9.97
N GLU A 114 4.72 11.02 -11.27
CA GLU A 114 4.79 9.67 -11.86
C GLU A 114 5.96 8.83 -11.34
N ASN A 115 7.02 9.51 -10.86
CA ASN A 115 8.23 8.89 -10.31
C ASN A 115 8.18 8.61 -8.81
N LEU A 116 7.03 8.87 -8.18
CA LEU A 116 6.84 8.71 -6.76
C LEU A 116 7.05 7.25 -6.33
N GLU A 117 7.99 7.05 -5.42
CA GLU A 117 8.33 5.75 -4.84
C GLU A 117 7.75 5.59 -3.43
N GLU A 118 7.58 6.67 -2.68
CA GLU A 118 6.95 6.65 -1.37
C GLU A 118 5.91 7.75 -1.21
N LEU A 119 4.73 7.35 -0.74
CA LEU A 119 3.66 8.24 -0.35
C LEU A 119 3.25 7.95 1.10
N SER A 120 3.27 8.99 1.93
CA SER A 120 2.70 8.97 3.28
C SER A 120 1.67 10.08 3.41
N VAL A 121 0.44 9.73 3.77
CA VAL A 121 -0.62 10.73 3.98
C VAL A 121 -1.35 10.46 5.28
N GLY A 122 -1.46 11.50 6.08
CA GLY A 122 -2.41 11.61 7.19
C GLY A 122 -1.78 11.57 8.57
N ILE A 123 -2.62 11.81 9.58
CA ILE A 123 -2.27 11.73 10.99
C ILE A 123 -3.16 10.79 11.78
N GLU A 124 -2.59 10.35 12.91
CA GLU A 124 -3.35 9.89 14.06
C GLU A 124 -4.31 11.01 14.47
N HIS A 125 -5.60 10.76 14.19
CA HIS A 125 -6.78 11.55 14.60
C HIS A 125 -7.17 12.70 13.67
N LYS A 126 -8.38 12.61 13.10
CA LYS A 126 -9.14 13.69 12.44
C LYS A 126 -8.79 14.12 10.99
N ILE A 127 -8.33 13.22 10.10
CA ILE A 127 -8.29 13.51 8.64
C ILE A 127 -9.21 12.61 7.83
N LYS A 128 -10.01 13.21 6.94
CA LYS A 128 -10.72 12.51 5.85
C LYS A 128 -9.87 12.58 4.58
N LEU A 129 -9.61 11.45 3.94
CA LEU A 129 -8.95 11.42 2.63
C LEU A 129 -9.97 11.30 1.51
N GLU A 130 -9.84 12.15 0.50
CA GLU A 130 -10.62 12.15 -0.73
C GLU A 130 -9.73 11.91 -1.94
N ASN A 131 -10.34 11.45 -3.04
CA ASN A 131 -9.65 11.09 -4.29
C ASN A 131 -8.53 10.06 -4.07
N LEU A 132 -8.79 9.07 -3.23
CA LEU A 132 -7.83 8.01 -2.91
C LEU A 132 -7.41 7.19 -4.15
N SER A 133 -8.22 7.19 -5.22
CA SER A 133 -7.88 6.54 -6.50
C SER A 133 -6.64 7.14 -7.18
N THR A 134 -6.20 8.35 -6.80
CA THR A 134 -4.92 8.92 -7.27
C THR A 134 -3.75 7.97 -7.02
N VAL A 135 -3.74 7.26 -5.88
CA VAL A 135 -2.64 6.35 -5.53
C VAL A 135 -2.45 5.20 -6.53
N GLU A 136 -3.48 4.88 -7.31
CA GLU A 136 -3.47 3.81 -8.32
C GLU A 136 -2.63 4.18 -9.55
N LYS A 137 -2.30 5.47 -9.72
CA LYS A 137 -1.50 6.00 -10.83
C LYS A 137 0.01 5.82 -10.61
N PHE A 138 0.47 5.70 -9.37
CA PHE A 138 1.90 5.61 -9.02
C PHE A 138 2.49 4.22 -9.31
N LYS A 139 2.92 3.99 -10.55
CA LYS A 139 3.48 2.70 -11.01
C LYS A 139 4.82 2.36 -10.33
N LYS A 140 5.61 3.37 -9.92
CA LYS A 140 6.90 3.19 -9.24
C LYS A 140 6.77 3.03 -7.72
N LEU A 141 5.56 3.18 -7.15
CA LEU A 141 5.32 3.17 -5.71
C LEU A 141 5.81 1.88 -5.03
N LYS A 142 6.73 2.06 -4.10
CA LYS A 142 7.35 1.03 -3.25
C LYS A 142 6.76 1.03 -1.84
N LYS A 143 6.33 2.18 -1.33
CA LYS A 143 5.77 2.33 0.02
C LYS A 143 4.55 3.24 0.00
N LEU A 144 3.48 2.78 0.64
CA LEU A 144 2.26 3.54 0.84
C LEU A 144 1.87 3.49 2.31
N ILE A 145 1.67 4.67 2.90
CA ILE A 145 1.15 4.85 4.24
C ILE A 145 -0.08 5.74 4.15
N LEU A 146 -1.22 5.23 4.59
CA LEU A 146 -2.49 5.94 4.66
C LEU A 146 -2.98 5.92 6.10
N LEU A 147 -2.99 7.08 6.75
CA LEU A 147 -3.42 7.23 8.13
C LEU A 147 -4.71 8.06 8.18
N ASN A 148 -5.85 7.38 8.28
CA ASN A 148 -7.13 8.00 8.57
C ASN A 148 -7.54 7.66 10.00
N GLY A 149 -7.34 8.61 10.91
CA GLY A 149 -7.74 8.52 12.30
C GLY A 149 -9.19 8.93 12.59
N THR A 150 -10.04 9.14 11.58
CA THR A 150 -11.48 9.40 11.78
C THR A 150 -12.29 8.10 11.75
N ASN A 151 -13.54 8.17 12.22
CA ASN A 151 -14.54 7.13 11.97
C ASN A 151 -15.09 7.14 10.52
N THR A 152 -14.64 8.06 9.67
CA THR A 152 -15.07 8.10 8.27
C THR A 152 -14.40 6.99 7.47
N ALA A 153 -15.15 6.42 6.53
CA ALA A 153 -14.59 5.43 5.64
C ALA A 153 -13.78 6.14 4.56
N LEU A 154 -12.49 5.81 4.45
CA LEU A 154 -11.68 6.02 3.26
C LEU A 154 -12.41 5.51 2.02
N ASP A 155 -12.22 6.21 0.91
CA ASP A 155 -12.72 5.77 -0.38
C ASP A 155 -12.18 4.39 -0.78
N LYS A 156 -12.80 3.82 -1.82
CA LYS A 156 -12.31 2.55 -2.37
C LYS A 156 -10.90 2.76 -2.89
N ILE A 157 -10.04 1.78 -2.63
CA ILE A 157 -8.67 1.75 -3.12
C ILE A 157 -8.42 0.46 -3.90
N ASN A 158 -7.73 0.57 -5.04
CA ASN A 158 -7.28 -0.55 -5.85
C ASN A 158 -5.78 -0.46 -6.19
N LEU A 159 -4.94 -1.14 -5.39
CA LEU A 159 -3.48 -1.13 -5.58
C LEU A 159 -2.97 -2.17 -6.58
N GLU A 160 -3.80 -2.63 -7.52
CA GLU A 160 -3.38 -3.67 -8.47
C GLU A 160 -2.23 -3.20 -9.39
N ASN A 161 -2.14 -1.91 -9.70
CA ASN A 161 -1.11 -1.37 -10.59
C ASN A 161 0.22 -1.05 -9.89
N ASN A 162 0.24 -0.96 -8.56
CA ASN A 162 1.45 -0.67 -7.77
C ASN A 162 2.28 -1.96 -7.56
N LYS A 163 2.85 -2.50 -8.65
CA LYS A 163 3.53 -3.82 -8.63
C LYS A 163 4.80 -3.84 -7.76
N ASN A 164 5.42 -2.69 -7.54
CA ASN A 164 6.64 -2.53 -6.76
C ASN A 164 6.40 -2.38 -5.24
N LEU A 165 5.12 -2.34 -4.83
CA LEU A 165 4.74 -2.10 -3.45
C LEU A 165 5.29 -3.18 -2.52
N ASN A 166 6.19 -2.76 -1.64
CA ASN A 166 6.85 -3.61 -0.67
C ASN A 166 6.41 -3.31 0.78
N THR A 167 5.91 -2.10 1.04
CA THR A 167 5.41 -1.67 2.35
C THR A 167 4.03 -1.06 2.18
N LEU A 168 3.06 -1.56 2.94
CA LEU A 168 1.69 -1.06 2.93
C LEU A 168 1.19 -0.86 4.36
N VAL A 169 0.87 0.37 4.71
CA VAL A 169 0.25 0.73 5.98
C VAL A 169 -1.10 1.38 5.68
N ILE A 170 -2.16 0.83 6.24
CA ILE A 170 -3.50 1.43 6.19
C ILE A 170 -4.05 1.46 7.60
N CYS A 171 -4.32 2.67 8.10
CA CYS A 171 -5.06 2.92 9.31
C CYS A 171 -6.40 3.55 8.92
N GLY A 172 -7.50 2.93 9.32
CA GLY A 172 -8.85 3.45 9.09
C GLY A 172 -9.79 2.49 8.34
N LYS A 173 -11.07 2.83 8.37
CA LYS A 173 -12.13 2.07 7.68
C LYS A 173 -12.04 2.31 6.18
N LEU A 174 -12.10 1.26 5.37
CA LEU A 174 -12.19 1.36 3.90
C LEU A 174 -13.63 1.12 3.45
N LYS A 175 -14.07 1.80 2.38
CA LYS A 175 -15.33 1.46 1.67
C LYS A 175 -15.24 0.15 0.89
N ASN A 176 -14.05 -0.42 0.72
CA ASN A 176 -13.86 -1.74 0.10
C ASN A 176 -14.64 -2.84 0.84
N LYS A 177 -15.30 -3.74 0.11
CA LYS A 177 -15.86 -4.99 0.68
C LYS A 177 -14.81 -6.11 0.76
N ASN A 178 -13.77 -6.04 -0.07
CA ASN A 178 -12.65 -6.99 -0.13
C ASN A 178 -11.36 -6.28 -0.57
N LEU A 179 -10.20 -6.89 -0.30
CA LEU A 179 -8.87 -6.37 -0.63
C LEU A 179 -8.12 -7.33 -1.57
N ASN A 180 -8.75 -7.67 -2.70
CA ASN A 180 -8.19 -8.65 -3.65
C ASN A 180 -6.86 -8.20 -4.27
N PHE A 181 -6.60 -6.89 -4.35
CA PHE A 181 -5.34 -6.34 -4.85
C PHE A 181 -4.12 -6.89 -4.10
N ILE A 182 -4.24 -7.24 -2.81
CA ILE A 182 -3.15 -7.80 -2.00
C ILE A 182 -2.49 -8.99 -2.70
N LYS A 183 -3.27 -9.84 -3.39
CA LYS A 183 -2.75 -11.03 -4.10
C LYS A 183 -1.90 -10.66 -5.31
N LYS A 184 -2.07 -9.46 -5.87
CA LYS A 184 -1.35 -8.96 -7.04
C LYS A 184 -0.03 -8.27 -6.65
N ASN A 185 0.09 -7.72 -5.45
CA ASN A 185 1.31 -7.09 -4.94
C ASN A 185 2.32 -8.13 -4.41
N LYS A 186 2.96 -8.87 -5.31
CA LYS A 186 3.89 -9.98 -4.97
C LYS A 186 5.15 -9.53 -4.20
N GLU A 187 5.48 -8.23 -4.28
CA GLU A 187 6.64 -7.63 -3.63
C GLU A 187 6.43 -7.25 -2.16
N LEU A 188 5.21 -7.38 -1.62
CA LEU A 188 4.90 -7.02 -0.23
C LEU A 188 5.80 -7.76 0.77
N LYS A 189 6.50 -6.98 1.60
CA LYS A 189 7.39 -7.38 2.70
C LYS A 189 6.83 -6.97 4.06
N ASN A 190 6.25 -5.77 4.16
CA ASN A 190 5.75 -5.19 5.39
C ASN A 190 4.28 -4.77 5.21
N VAL A 191 3.41 -5.26 6.09
CA VAL A 191 2.00 -4.86 6.11
C VAL A 191 1.60 -4.46 7.52
N ASN A 192 0.96 -3.30 7.66
CA ASN A 192 0.31 -2.87 8.89
C ASN A 192 -1.13 -2.43 8.59
N PHE A 193 -2.10 -3.12 9.15
CA PHE A 193 -3.52 -2.79 9.01
C PHE A 193 -4.15 -2.55 10.38
N THR A 194 -4.59 -1.32 10.61
CA THR A 194 -5.21 -0.88 11.86
C THR A 194 -6.61 -0.30 11.56
N TYR A 195 -7.62 -0.62 12.37
CA TYR A 195 -8.99 -0.09 12.22
C TYR A 195 -9.69 -0.41 10.88
N LEU A 196 -9.27 -1.47 10.17
CA LEU A 196 -9.98 -1.95 8.98
C LEU A 196 -11.31 -2.63 9.36
N ARG A 197 -12.32 -1.81 9.62
CA ARG A 197 -13.69 -2.27 9.94
C ARG A 197 -14.42 -2.74 8.67
N GLY A 198 -15.29 -3.73 8.82
CA GLY A 198 -16.08 -4.29 7.71
C GLY A 198 -15.37 -5.29 6.78
N ILE A 199 -14.02 -5.37 6.82
CA ILE A 199 -13.27 -6.37 6.05
C ILE A 199 -13.26 -7.71 6.77
N LYS A 200 -13.93 -8.72 6.19
CA LYS A 200 -14.10 -10.04 6.83
C LYS A 200 -12.93 -10.99 6.60
N THR A 201 -12.19 -10.85 5.50
CA THR A 201 -11.11 -11.78 5.14
C THR A 201 -9.90 -11.06 4.58
N LEU A 202 -8.71 -11.61 4.90
CA LEU A 202 -7.44 -11.22 4.29
C LEU A 202 -6.76 -12.46 3.71
N ASP A 203 -6.10 -12.31 2.56
CA ASP A 203 -5.41 -13.41 1.91
C ASP A 203 -4.04 -12.98 1.37
N PHE A 204 -3.01 -13.32 2.14
CA PHE A 204 -1.61 -13.10 1.84
C PHE A 204 -0.92 -14.31 1.19
N SER A 205 -1.68 -15.31 0.70
CA SER A 205 -1.12 -16.57 0.22
C SER A 205 -0.16 -16.43 -0.97
N LYS A 206 -0.26 -15.34 -1.72
CA LYS A 206 0.58 -15.01 -2.89
C LYS A 206 1.78 -14.11 -2.55
N ASN A 207 1.85 -13.52 -1.35
CA ASN A 207 2.90 -12.56 -0.96
C ASN A 207 4.12 -13.30 -0.38
N LYS A 208 4.87 -14.03 -1.23
CA LYS A 208 5.98 -14.89 -0.78
C LYS A 208 7.17 -14.14 -0.15
N LYS A 209 7.24 -12.82 -0.33
CA LYS A 209 8.29 -11.94 0.22
C LYS A 209 7.91 -11.33 1.58
N LEU A 210 6.72 -11.60 2.12
CA LEU A 210 6.23 -11.04 3.38
C LEU A 210 7.15 -11.41 4.56
N LYS A 211 7.56 -10.42 5.35
CA LYS A 211 8.47 -10.55 6.50
C LYS A 211 7.82 -10.12 7.81
N ASN A 212 7.00 -9.06 7.76
CA ASN A 212 6.38 -8.44 8.92
C ASN A 212 4.90 -8.16 8.65
N VAL A 213 4.03 -8.63 9.54
CA VAL A 213 2.59 -8.32 9.51
C VAL A 213 2.15 -7.86 10.88
N VAL A 214 1.49 -6.69 10.90
CA VAL A 214 0.79 -6.14 12.04
C VAL A 214 -0.68 -5.99 11.67
N ILE A 215 -1.56 -6.51 12.51
CA ILE A 215 -3.01 -6.37 12.37
C ILE A 215 -3.56 -5.88 13.70
N ALA A 216 -4.27 -4.76 13.70
CA ALA A 216 -4.86 -4.18 14.89
C ALA A 216 -6.32 -3.78 14.64
N GLU A 217 -7.19 -4.05 15.61
CA GLU A 217 -8.57 -3.51 15.64
C GLU A 217 -9.42 -3.77 14.38
N GLY A 218 -9.17 -4.88 13.70
CA GLY A 218 -9.89 -5.28 12.48
C GLY A 218 -11.04 -6.25 12.71
N ASP A 219 -11.99 -6.25 11.79
CA ASP A 219 -13.16 -7.14 11.80
C ASP A 219 -12.94 -8.50 11.10
N PHE A 220 -11.67 -8.89 10.92
CA PHE A 220 -11.30 -10.08 10.18
C PHE A 220 -11.81 -11.35 10.87
N LYS A 221 -12.59 -12.17 10.15
CA LYS A 221 -13.00 -13.53 10.55
C LYS A 221 -11.98 -14.59 10.12
N LYS A 222 -11.17 -14.31 9.09
CA LYS A 222 -10.14 -15.23 8.57
C LYS A 222 -8.97 -14.45 7.97
N ILE A 223 -7.76 -14.87 8.30
CA ILE A 223 -6.53 -14.38 7.66
C ILE A 223 -5.80 -15.60 7.10
N ASN A 224 -5.55 -15.60 5.79
CA ASN A 224 -4.83 -16.66 5.11
C ASN A 224 -3.40 -16.22 4.80
N PHE A 225 -2.42 -16.75 5.52
CA PHE A 225 -1.00 -16.53 5.20
C PHE A 225 -0.46 -17.52 4.15
N GLY A 226 -1.22 -18.56 3.80
CA GLY A 226 -0.75 -19.66 2.96
C GLY A 226 0.54 -20.32 3.47
N LYS A 227 1.35 -20.84 2.53
CA LYS A 227 2.71 -21.31 2.80
C LYS A 227 3.68 -20.13 2.70
N ASN A 228 3.75 -19.29 3.74
CA ASN A 228 4.67 -18.16 3.81
C ASN A 228 5.88 -18.49 4.68
N SER A 229 6.94 -18.99 4.06
CA SER A 229 8.17 -19.37 4.75
C SER A 229 9.06 -18.19 5.12
N ASN A 230 8.77 -16.96 4.68
CA ASN A 230 9.62 -15.79 4.93
C ASN A 230 9.09 -14.88 6.04
N LEU A 231 7.85 -15.06 6.49
CA LEU A 231 7.28 -14.28 7.58
C LEU A 231 8.03 -14.55 8.89
N THR A 232 8.62 -13.50 9.47
CA THR A 232 9.44 -13.57 10.69
C THR A 232 8.79 -12.92 11.90
N LYS A 233 7.90 -11.94 11.69
CA LYS A 233 7.16 -11.25 12.75
C LYS A 233 5.68 -11.20 12.40
N LEU A 234 4.85 -11.66 13.34
CA LEU A 234 3.40 -11.55 13.28
C LEU A 234 2.88 -10.95 14.58
N GLN A 235 2.17 -9.82 14.47
CA GLN A 235 1.50 -9.15 15.57
C GLN A 235 0.02 -9.03 15.27
N ILE A 236 -0.83 -9.46 16.20
CA ILE A 236 -2.26 -9.28 16.10
C ILE A 236 -2.81 -8.74 17.42
N ASP A 237 -3.36 -7.54 17.39
CA ASP A 237 -3.84 -6.85 18.57
C ASP A 237 -5.33 -6.50 18.41
N MET A 238 -6.09 -6.61 19.49
CA MET A 238 -7.49 -6.14 19.61
C MET A 238 -8.45 -6.62 18.50
N SER A 239 -8.09 -7.69 17.79
CA SER A 239 -8.83 -8.18 16.62
C SER A 239 -9.73 -9.35 17.01
N ASN A 240 -10.98 -9.00 17.31
CA ASN A 240 -11.89 -9.85 18.09
C ASN A 240 -12.99 -10.55 17.25
N LYS A 241 -12.75 -10.79 15.96
CA LYS A 241 -13.73 -11.49 15.08
C LYS A 241 -13.29 -12.87 14.59
N PHE A 242 -12.00 -13.20 14.56
CA PHE A 242 -11.53 -14.54 14.18
C PHE A 242 -11.29 -15.43 15.41
N THR A 243 -11.63 -16.72 15.26
CA THR A 243 -11.64 -17.69 16.38
C THR A 243 -10.41 -18.61 16.41
N GLY A 244 -9.57 -18.59 15.39
CA GLY A 244 -8.38 -19.41 15.32
C GLY A 244 -7.30 -18.80 14.45
N LEU A 245 -6.05 -18.95 14.86
CA LEU A 245 -4.89 -18.45 14.14
C LEU A 245 -4.08 -19.61 13.55
N ASN A 246 -3.94 -19.67 12.22
CA ASN A 246 -3.15 -20.70 11.56
C ASN A 246 -1.74 -20.20 11.23
N ILE A 247 -0.74 -20.78 11.89
CA ILE A 247 0.68 -20.49 11.70
C ILE A 247 1.46 -21.69 11.10
N LYS A 248 0.81 -22.79 10.72
CA LYS A 248 1.47 -24.02 10.24
C LYS A 248 2.40 -23.81 9.05
N GLY A 249 2.10 -22.83 8.19
CA GLY A 249 2.91 -22.48 7.02
C GLY A 249 4.09 -21.53 7.31
N LEU A 250 4.18 -20.97 8.52
CA LEU A 250 5.09 -19.87 8.87
C LEU A 250 6.43 -20.38 9.44
N LYS A 251 7.15 -21.15 8.63
CA LYS A 251 8.33 -21.91 9.09
C LYS A 251 9.46 -21.05 9.70
N LYS A 252 9.66 -19.80 9.24
CA LYS A 252 10.68 -18.87 9.79
C LYS A 252 10.14 -17.88 10.82
N LEU A 253 8.94 -18.08 11.37
CA LEU A 253 8.34 -17.18 12.35
C LEU A 253 9.20 -17.12 13.62
N LYS A 254 9.78 -15.94 13.90
CA LYS A 254 10.65 -15.70 15.06
C LYS A 254 9.92 -15.00 16.21
N LYS A 255 9.00 -14.09 15.89
CA LYS A 255 8.23 -13.30 16.86
C LYS A 255 6.74 -13.44 16.58
N LEU A 256 5.99 -13.87 17.60
CA LEU A 256 4.53 -13.89 17.60
C LEU A 256 4.03 -13.06 18.79
N ARG A 257 3.27 -12.00 18.49
CA ARG A 257 2.57 -11.21 19.50
C ARG A 257 1.06 -11.29 19.26
N ILE A 258 0.32 -11.59 20.31
CA ILE A 258 -1.14 -11.57 20.30
C ILE A 258 -1.61 -10.84 21.56
N THR A 259 -2.29 -9.70 21.41
CA THR A 259 -2.75 -8.89 22.55
C THR A 259 -4.25 -8.65 22.45
N GLN A 260 -4.99 -8.78 23.55
CA GLN A 260 -6.42 -8.43 23.63
C GLN A 260 -7.30 -9.09 22.54
N CYS A 261 -6.90 -10.27 22.05
CA CYS A 261 -7.65 -11.07 21.07
C CYS A 261 -8.46 -12.16 21.79
N ASN A 262 -9.61 -11.75 22.33
CA ASN A 262 -10.47 -12.53 23.21
C ASN A 262 -11.33 -13.58 22.52
N LYS A 263 -11.41 -13.61 21.18
CA LYS A 263 -12.16 -14.65 20.45
C LYS A 263 -11.29 -15.79 19.92
N ILE A 264 -9.97 -15.63 19.85
CA ILE A 264 -9.06 -16.70 19.40
C ILE A 264 -9.04 -17.80 20.46
N LYS A 265 -9.52 -18.98 20.08
CA LYS A 265 -9.54 -20.18 20.94
C LYS A 265 -8.30 -21.06 20.73
N ARG A 266 -7.75 -21.07 19.51
CA ARG A 266 -6.72 -22.01 19.10
C ARG A 266 -5.65 -21.39 18.21
N ILE A 267 -4.39 -21.77 18.44
CA ILE A 267 -3.27 -21.50 17.53
C ILE A 267 -2.90 -22.81 16.82
N TYR A 268 -3.23 -22.92 15.54
CA TYR A 268 -2.88 -24.07 14.72
C TYR A 268 -1.42 -23.98 14.27
N SER A 269 -0.59 -24.89 14.76
CA SER A 269 0.84 -24.93 14.49
C SER A 269 1.26 -26.28 13.92
N GLY A 270 2.39 -26.34 13.21
CA GLY A 270 3.02 -27.61 12.83
C GLY A 270 3.65 -28.30 14.03
N LYS A 271 3.81 -29.64 13.97
CA LYS A 271 4.44 -30.44 15.04
C LYS A 271 5.82 -29.92 15.46
N LYS A 272 6.64 -29.50 14.48
CA LYS A 272 8.00 -28.96 14.68
C LYS A 272 8.08 -27.42 14.72
N GLN A 273 6.95 -26.72 14.79
CA GLN A 273 6.93 -25.24 14.75
C GLN A 273 7.40 -24.69 16.10
N LYS A 274 8.53 -23.97 16.08
CA LYS A 274 9.12 -23.31 17.26
C LYS A 274 9.35 -21.82 16.97
N VAL A 275 8.90 -20.96 17.88
CA VAL A 275 8.95 -19.50 17.77
C VAL A 275 9.76 -18.96 18.94
N LYS A 276 10.82 -18.19 18.63
CA LYS A 276 11.78 -17.69 19.64
C LYS A 276 11.14 -16.77 20.68
N SER A 277 10.21 -15.91 20.25
CA SER A 277 9.54 -14.96 21.13
C SER A 277 8.04 -15.06 20.93
N VAL A 278 7.32 -15.54 21.95
CA VAL A 278 5.85 -15.65 21.94
C VAL A 278 5.29 -14.84 23.11
N LYS A 279 4.60 -13.75 22.78
CA LYS A 279 3.88 -12.89 23.74
C LYS A 279 2.39 -13.02 23.49
N VAL A 280 1.67 -13.58 24.44
CA VAL A 280 0.20 -13.62 24.45
C VAL A 280 -0.26 -12.90 25.71
N LYS A 281 -0.90 -11.74 25.55
CA LYS A 281 -1.33 -10.87 26.66
C LYS A 281 -2.83 -10.59 26.52
N ASP A 282 -3.56 -10.61 27.64
CA ASP A 282 -4.99 -10.26 27.71
C ASP A 282 -5.87 -11.03 26.69
N CYS A 283 -5.53 -12.27 26.38
CA CYS A 283 -6.28 -13.14 25.46
C CYS A 283 -7.02 -14.23 26.25
N LYS A 284 -8.28 -13.98 26.61
CA LYS A 284 -9.04 -14.82 27.55
C LYS A 284 -9.25 -16.28 27.10
N ARG A 285 -9.21 -16.57 25.79
CA ARG A 285 -9.60 -17.87 25.22
C ARG A 285 -8.45 -18.69 24.64
N ILE A 286 -7.23 -18.15 24.55
CA ILE A 286 -6.09 -18.89 24.00
C ILE A 286 -5.56 -19.84 25.07
N SER A 287 -5.54 -21.14 24.77
CA SER A 287 -5.02 -22.15 25.69
C SER A 287 -3.53 -21.96 26.00
N LYS A 288 -3.16 -22.05 27.28
CA LYS A 288 -1.74 -22.12 27.71
C LYS A 288 -0.98 -23.26 27.03
N LYS A 289 -1.63 -24.40 26.73
CA LYS A 289 -1.03 -25.56 26.04
C LYS A 289 -0.63 -25.21 24.61
N ASP A 290 -1.47 -24.46 23.89
CA ASP A 290 -1.15 -23.99 22.53
C ASP A 290 0.06 -23.06 22.52
N VAL A 291 0.15 -22.15 23.50
CA VAL A 291 1.29 -21.24 23.66
C VAL A 291 2.56 -22.02 23.99
N LYS A 292 2.52 -22.95 24.96
CA LYS A 292 3.67 -23.79 25.34
C LYS A 292 4.17 -24.62 24.17
N ARG A 293 3.28 -25.20 23.35
CA ARG A 293 3.64 -26.04 22.19
C ARG A 293 4.58 -25.33 21.21
N ILE A 294 4.31 -24.04 20.95
CA ILE A 294 4.99 -23.26 19.90
C ILE A 294 6.20 -22.47 20.40
N LYS A 295 6.37 -22.30 21.71
CA LYS A 295 7.56 -21.66 22.25
C LYS A 295 8.80 -22.53 21.99
N LYS A 296 9.86 -21.90 21.51
CA LYS A 296 11.21 -22.48 21.52
C LYS A 296 11.70 -22.53 22.95
#